data_AF-A0A523PRZ6-F1
#
_entry.id   AF-A0A523PRZ6-F1
#
_cell.length_a   1.000
_cell.length_b   1.000
_cell.length_c   1.000
_cell.angle_alpha   90.00
_cell.angle_beta   90.00
_cell.angle_gamma   90.00
#
_symmetry.space_group_name_H-M   'P 1'
#
loop_
_entity.id
_entity.type
_entity.pdbx_description
1 polymer ?
#
loop_
_entity_poly.entity_id
_entity_poly.type
_entity_poly.pdbx_seq_one_letter_code
_entity_poly.pdbx_strand_id
1 'polypeptide(L)' 'MPDRHPHPRRIEIVATKYTGGCQCGDVRYEVVRTRQRLVVCHCTDCQRQSGSAFGMTLVVHEADFRLTQGEPKTFASKA' A
#
# COMPACT_ATOMS: atom_id res chain seq x y z
N MET A 1 -3.53 -34.06 -12.95
CA MET A 1 -4.69 -33.20 -12.65
C MET A 1 -4.36 -32.38 -11.41
N PRO A 2 -4.11 -31.06 -11.49
CA PRO A 2 -4.00 -30.25 -10.29
C PRO A 2 -5.42 -29.89 -9.80
N ASP A 3 -5.64 -30.22 -8.54
CA ASP A 3 -6.83 -30.01 -7.74
C ASP A 3 -7.31 -28.54 -7.80
N ARG A 4 -8.55 -28.31 -8.29
CA ARG A 4 -9.14 -26.98 -8.37
C ARG A 4 -9.64 -26.58 -6.99
N HIS A 5 -8.78 -25.90 -6.22
CA HIS A 5 -9.22 -25.23 -4.99
C HIS A 5 -10.38 -24.26 -5.29
N PRO A 6 -11.49 -24.32 -4.53
CA PRO A 6 -12.61 -23.41 -4.73
C PRO A 6 -12.18 -21.97 -4.41
N HIS A 7 -12.17 -21.11 -5.42
CA HIS A 7 -11.99 -19.67 -5.22
C HIS A 7 -13.18 -19.11 -4.43
N PRO A 8 -12.97 -18.33 -3.36
CA PRO A 8 -14.06 -17.67 -2.65
C PRO A 8 -14.79 -16.74 -3.60
N ARG A 9 -16.03 -17.10 -3.94
CA ARG A 9 -16.91 -16.29 -4.76
C ARG A 9 -17.40 -15.13 -3.90
N ARG A 10 -16.84 -13.95 -4.16
CA ARG A 10 -17.27 -12.62 -3.68
C ARG A 10 -16.75 -12.23 -2.29
N ILE A 11 -15.61 -11.51 -2.27
CA ILE A 11 -15.18 -10.71 -1.12
C ILE A 11 -16.17 -9.54 -0.99
N GLU A 12 -16.88 -9.46 0.12
CA GLU A 12 -17.71 -8.30 0.44
C GLU A 12 -16.82 -7.07 0.65
N ILE A 13 -17.04 -6.04 -0.16
CA ILE A 13 -16.33 -4.77 -0.09
C ILE A 13 -16.93 -3.96 1.08
N VAL A 14 -16.41 -4.19 2.28
CA VAL A 14 -16.73 -3.37 3.44
C VAL A 14 -15.69 -2.26 3.55
N ALA A 15 -16.15 -1.03 3.76
CA ALA A 15 -15.29 0.12 4.04
C ALA A 15 -14.62 -0.08 5.41
N THR A 16 -13.36 -0.49 5.42
CA THR A 16 -12.60 -0.68 6.66
C THR A 16 -11.55 0.41 6.81
N LYS A 17 -11.51 1.05 7.99
CA LYS A 17 -10.49 2.03 8.35
C LYS A 17 -9.24 1.32 8.88
N TYR A 18 -8.09 1.66 8.32
CA TYR A 18 -6.77 1.20 8.73
C TYR A 18 -5.91 2.37 9.20
N THR A 19 -5.02 2.14 10.15
CA THR A 19 -4.04 3.11 10.64
C THR A 19 -2.63 2.61 10.34
N GLY A 20 -1.72 3.52 10.00
CA GLY A 20 -0.32 3.21 9.74
C GLY A 20 0.62 4.36 10.10
N GLY A 21 1.91 4.15 9.91
CA GLY A 21 2.92 5.18 10.17
C GLY A 21 4.32 4.79 9.75
N CYS A 22 5.22 5.77 9.74
CA CYS A 22 6.65 5.54 9.52
C CYS A 22 7.27 4.89 10.77
N GLN A 23 8.31 4.08 10.57
CA GLN A 23 9.03 3.41 11.66
C GLN A 23 9.73 4.39 12.62
N CYS A 24 10.03 5.62 12.19
CA CYS A 24 10.57 6.64 13.09
C CYS A 24 9.55 7.15 14.13
N GLY A 25 8.25 6.93 13.91
CA GLY A 25 7.19 7.36 14.79
C GLY A 25 6.64 8.77 14.54
N ASP A 26 7.35 9.62 13.80
CA ASP A 26 6.97 11.02 13.57
C ASP A 26 5.78 11.18 12.60
N VAL A 27 5.58 10.22 11.71
CA VAL A 27 4.55 10.25 10.66
C VAL A 27 3.48 9.20 10.93
N ARG A 28 2.21 9.64 10.96
CA ARG A 28 1.03 8.76 11.14
C ARG A 28 -0.02 9.08 10.10
N TYR A 29 -0.74 8.05 9.65
CA TYR A 29 -1.79 8.20 8.65
C TYR A 29 -2.94 7.21 8.85
N GLU A 30 -4.07 7.52 8.24
CA GLU A 30 -5.28 6.72 8.20
C GLU A 30 -5.68 6.46 6.75
N VAL A 31 -6.23 5.27 6.48
CA VAL A 31 -6.75 4.91 5.16
C VAL A 31 -8.11 4.24 5.32
N VAL A 32 -9.13 4.74 4.62
CA VAL A 32 -10.45 4.09 4.49
C VAL A 32 -10.43 3.23 3.23
N ARG A 33 -10.69 1.92 3.34
CA ARG A 33 -10.57 1.02 2.18
C ARG A 33 -11.87 0.32 1.86
N THR A 34 -12.31 0.49 0.62
CA THR A 34 -13.41 -0.28 0.02
C THR A 34 -12.85 -1.37 -0.92
N ARG A 35 -11.86 -1.06 -1.77
CA ARG A 35 -11.24 -2.03 -2.69
C ARG A 35 -9.73 -1.83 -2.78
N GLN A 36 -8.97 -2.92 -2.79
CA GLN A 36 -7.51 -2.87 -2.77
C GLN A 36 -6.97 -3.15 -4.17
N ARG A 37 -6.17 -2.24 -4.72
CA ARG A 37 -5.22 -2.56 -5.78
C ARG A 37 -3.83 -2.62 -5.16
N LEU A 38 -3.31 -3.83 -5.04
CA LEU A 38 -1.92 -4.05 -4.65
C LEU A 38 -1.09 -4.17 -5.91
N VAL A 39 0.07 -3.50 -5.93
CA VAL A 39 1.01 -3.53 -7.06
C VAL A 39 2.34 -4.07 -6.56
N VAL A 40 2.86 -5.05 -7.27
CA VAL A 40 4.25 -5.54 -7.11
C VAL A 40 5.08 -4.89 -8.21
N CYS A 41 5.93 -3.93 -7.83
CA CYS A 41 6.75 -3.16 -8.77
C CYS A 41 8.19 -3.66 -8.77
N HIS A 42 8.73 -3.90 -9.96
CA HIS A 42 10.08 -4.44 -10.15
C HIS A 42 11.08 -3.38 -10.65
N CYS A 43 10.71 -2.09 -10.67
CA CYS A 43 11.67 -1.05 -11.07
C CYS A 43 12.81 -0.91 -10.04
N THR A 44 13.95 -0.39 -10.49
CA THR A 44 15.15 -0.21 -9.67
C THR A 44 14.92 0.71 -8.46
N ASP A 45 14.07 1.73 -8.59
CA ASP A 45 13.73 2.61 -7.47
C ASP A 45 12.96 1.88 -6.37
N CYS A 46 11.97 1.06 -6.73
CA CYS A 46 11.23 0.24 -5.78
C CYS A 46 12.10 -0.85 -5.13
N GLN A 47 13.04 -1.41 -5.87
CA GLN A 47 14.04 -2.34 -5.32
C GLN A 47 14.93 -1.64 -4.28
N ARG A 48 15.46 -0.45 -4.62
CA ARG A 48 16.29 0.36 -3.70
C ARG A 48 15.54 0.81 -2.46
N GLN A 49 14.29 1.27 -2.61
CA GLN A 49 13.47 1.73 -1.49
C GLN A 49 13.14 0.61 -0.51
N SER A 50 12.83 -0.59 -1.02
CA SER A 50 12.44 -1.73 -0.19
C SER A 50 13.62 -2.56 0.32
N GLY A 51 14.78 -2.49 -0.34
CA GLY A 51 15.90 -3.41 -0.13
C GLY A 51 15.63 -4.85 -0.62
N SER A 52 14.55 -5.06 -1.39
CA SER A 52 14.10 -6.36 -1.90
C SER A 52 14.19 -6.42 -3.42
N ALA A 53 13.89 -7.59 -4.01
CA ALA A 53 13.77 -7.77 -5.46
C ALA A 53 12.58 -7.01 -6.09
N PHE A 54 11.66 -6.50 -5.27
CA PHE A 54 10.51 -5.70 -5.69
C PHE A 54 9.99 -4.84 -4.53
N GLY A 55 9.25 -3.77 -4.86
CA GLY A 55 8.44 -3.01 -3.91
C GLY A 55 6.97 -3.43 -3.96
N MET A 56 6.29 -3.42 -2.81
CA MET A 56 4.84 -3.62 -2.72
C MET A 56 4.15 -2.31 -2.36
N THR A 57 3.22 -1.88 -3.21
CA THR A 57 2.49 -0.63 -3.01
C THR A 57 1.00 -0.89 -3.02
N LEU A 58 0.31 -0.36 -2.01
CA LEU A 58 -1.14 -0.26 -2.01
C LEU A 58 -1.54 1.06 -2.68
N VAL A 59 -2.33 0.97 -3.73
CA VAL A 59 -2.92 2.15 -4.38
C VAL A 59 -4.25 2.47 -3.70
N VAL A 60 -4.40 3.73 -3.28
CA VAL A 60 -5.60 4.26 -2.61
C VAL A 60 -6.06 5.53 -3.32
N HIS A 61 -7.34 5.85 -3.24
CA HIS A 61 -7.82 7.16 -3.66
C HIS A 61 -7.36 8.22 -2.66
N GLU A 62 -7.10 9.44 -3.15
CA GLU A 62 -6.67 10.55 -2.29
C GLU A 62 -7.71 10.86 -1.21
N ALA A 63 -9.00 10.83 -1.56
CA ALA A 63 -10.10 11.04 -0.62
C ALA A 63 -10.17 9.99 0.52
N ASP A 64 -9.54 8.84 0.31
CA ASP A 64 -9.51 7.73 1.26
C ASP A 64 -8.27 7.77 2.17
N PHE A 65 -7.31 8.66 1.91
CA PHE A 65 -6.06 8.79 2.65
C PHE A 65 -6.04 10.08 3.46
N ARG A 66 -5.57 10.00 4.70
CA ARG A 66 -5.36 11.18 5.54
C ARG A 66 -4.08 11.07 6.36
N LEU A 67 -3.23 12.08 6.25
CA LEU A 67 -2.10 12.25 7.17
C LEU A 67 -2.62 12.81 8.51
N THR A 68 -2.24 12.17 9.61
CA THR A 68 -2.74 12.51 10.95
C THR A 68 -1.67 13.08 11.86
N GLN A 69 -0.39 12.87 11.55
CA GLN A 69 0.73 13.42 12.29
C GLN A 69 1.96 13.54 11.37
N GLY A 70 2.77 14.57 11.61
CA GLY A 70 4.06 14.80 10.96
C GLY A 70 3.94 15.41 9.57
N GLU A 71 5.09 15.64 8.94
CA GLU A 71 5.20 16.14 7.57
C GLU A 71 6.28 15.33 6.83
N PRO A 72 5.91 14.44 5.90
CA PRO A 72 6.87 13.70 5.09
C PRO A 72 7.69 14.63 4.21
N LYS A 73 8.98 14.33 4.05
CA LYS A 73 9.82 15.00 3.05
C LYS A 73 9.60 14.36 1.68
N THR A 74 9.68 15.17 0.62
CA THR A 74 9.60 14.69 -0.76
C THR A 74 10.95 14.19 -1.25
N PHE A 75 10.94 13.03 -1.91
CA PHE A 75 12.07 12.50 -2.66
C PHE A 75 11.65 12.28 -4.11
N ALA A 76 12.51 12.67 -5.05
CA ALA A 76 12.34 12.41 -6.47
C ALA A 76 13.58 11.65 -6.96
N SER A 77 13.39 10.47 -7.54
CA SER A 77 14.47 9.79 -8.24
C SER A 77 14.80 10.56 -9.51
N LYS A 78 16.09 10.61 -9.85
CA LYS A 78 16.53 11.04 -11.17
C LYS A 78 16.44 9.82 -12.08
N ALA A 79 15.67 9.95 -13.17
CA ALA A 79 15.58 8.96 -14.22
C ALA A 79 16.96 8.67 -14.84
#